data_AF-A0A0N1E8U4-F1
#
_entry.id   AF-A0A0N1E8U4-F1
#
_cell.length_a   1.000
_cell.length_b   1.000
_cell.length_c   1.000
_cell.angle_alpha   90.00
_cell.angle_beta   90.00
_cell.angle_gamma   90.00
#
_symmetry.space_group_name_H-M   'P 1'
#
loop_
_entity.id
_entity.type
_entity.pdbx_description
1 polymer ?
#
loop_
_entity_poly.entity_id
_entity_poly.type
_entity_poly.pdbx_seq_one_letter_code
_entity_poly.pdbx_strand_id
1 'polypeptide(L)'
;MRNQFKTQRFRIFEDNKDIIISIEQNNCILDTQELLAILNSYTNQDRQDITEYSNVHIAFYGYILLGGSESPISSQEYFFGLLDSKNSDTLLDTLKPIYYFAPKDESSGLGKLSIFYHSSTLTLLNYSIIDSSLNIKLECTSKESQKLLSNALSLKEKEY
;
A
#
# COMPACT_ATOMS: atom_id res chain seq x y z
N MET A 1 12.14 20.63 17.50
CA MET A 1 10.72 20.80 17.12
C MET A 1 10.45 19.82 15.99
N ARG A 2 9.51 18.88 16.14
CA ARG A 2 9.11 17.99 15.04
C ARG A 2 8.17 18.80 14.13
N ASN A 3 8.55 19.02 12.89
CA ASN A 3 7.68 19.67 11.90
C ASN A 3 6.47 18.76 11.69
N GLN A 4 5.28 19.23 12.06
CA GLN A 4 4.04 18.48 11.86
C GLN A 4 3.28 19.15 10.73
N PHE A 5 3.13 18.46 9.61
CA PHE A 5 2.27 18.91 8.51
C PHE A 5 0.91 18.24 8.65
N LYS A 6 -0.14 19.05 8.83
CA LYS A 6 -1.51 18.56 9.02
C LYS A 6 -2.33 18.93 7.81
N THR A 7 -2.75 17.92 7.05
CA THR A 7 -3.83 18.08 6.07
C THR A 7 -5.16 17.77 6.76
N GLN A 8 -6.29 18.10 6.15
CA GLN A 8 -7.59 17.70 6.70
C GLN A 8 -7.76 16.16 6.76
N ARG A 9 -6.96 15.40 5.99
CA ARG A 9 -7.08 13.95 5.80
C ARG A 9 -6.10 13.13 6.64
N PHE A 10 -4.90 13.66 6.90
CA PHE A 10 -3.82 12.92 7.57
C PHE A 10 -2.79 13.88 8.20
N ARG A 11 -1.89 13.30 9.00
CA ARG A 11 -0.74 13.99 9.61
C ARG A 11 0.55 13.37 9.11
N ILE A 12 1.53 14.20 8.79
CA ILE A 12 2.91 13.76 8.52
C ILE A 12 3.78 14.19 9.69
N PHE A 13 4.61 13.28 10.18
CA PHE A 13 5.64 13.56 11.19
C PHE A 13 6.83 12.61 11.03
N GLU A 14 7.97 13.01 11.58
CA GLU A 14 9.15 12.15 11.68
C GLU A 14 9.18 11.37 13.00
N ASP A 15 9.53 10.09 12.93
CA ASP A 15 9.87 9.25 14.07
C ASP A 15 11.10 8.41 13.76
N ASN A 16 12.16 8.54 14.56
CA ASN A 16 13.42 7.79 14.39
C ASN A 16 14.03 7.77 12.98
N LYS A 17 13.88 8.87 12.23
CA LYS A 17 14.29 9.08 10.81
C LYS A 17 13.32 8.52 9.77
N ASP A 18 12.26 7.84 10.19
CA ASP A 18 11.15 7.47 9.32
C ASP A 18 10.14 8.61 9.26
N ILE A 19 9.48 8.74 8.12
CA ILE A 19 8.37 9.68 7.90
C ILE A 19 7.09 8.87 7.98
N ILE A 20 6.23 9.23 8.92
CA ILE A 20 4.96 8.53 9.15
C ILE A 20 3.81 9.40 8.66
N ILE A 21 3.05 8.85 7.72
CA ILE A 21 1.75 9.38 7.28
C ILE A 21 0.68 8.72 8.15
N SER A 22 0.24 9.40 9.20
CA SER A 22 -0.79 8.92 10.13
C SER A 22 -2.18 9.31 9.67
N ILE A 23 -3.02 8.29 9.51
CA ILE A 23 -4.39 8.38 9.04
C ILE A 23 -5.30 7.79 10.13
N GLU A 24 -6.17 8.63 10.67
CA GLU A 24 -7.14 8.27 11.72
C GLU A 24 -8.58 8.50 11.22
N GLN A 25 -8.74 8.68 9.91
CA GLN A 25 -10.01 8.98 9.25
C GLN A 25 -10.47 7.75 8.47
N ASN A 26 -11.72 7.33 8.73
CA ASN A 26 -12.37 6.27 7.96
C ASN A 26 -12.71 6.77 6.54
N ASN A 27 -12.68 5.85 5.57
CA ASN A 27 -12.93 6.09 4.15
C ASN A 27 -12.00 7.17 3.56
N CYS A 28 -10.78 7.26 4.08
CA CYS A 28 -9.76 8.13 3.52
C CYS A 28 -9.31 7.59 2.16
N ILE A 29 -9.15 8.47 1.18
CA ILE A 29 -8.63 8.15 -0.14
C ILE A 29 -7.38 9.00 -0.36
N LEU A 30 -6.28 8.33 -0.71
CA LEU A 30 -5.02 8.95 -1.06
C LEU A 30 -4.62 8.52 -2.46
N ASP A 31 -4.05 9.44 -3.23
CA ASP A 31 -3.41 9.14 -4.50
C ASP A 31 -1.89 9.19 -4.30
N THR A 32 -1.16 8.16 -4.76
CA THR A 32 0.30 8.12 -4.60
C THR A 32 0.99 9.29 -5.32
N GLN A 33 0.44 9.79 -6.43
CA GLN A 33 0.99 10.94 -7.14
C GLN A 33 0.79 12.24 -6.35
N GLU A 34 -0.38 12.40 -5.73
CA GLU A 34 -0.63 13.53 -4.83
C GLU A 34 0.31 13.47 -3.61
N LEU A 35 0.47 12.29 -3.02
CA LEU A 35 1.36 12.09 -1.87
C LEU A 35 2.82 12.39 -2.21
N LEU A 36 3.30 12.03 -3.42
CA LEU A 36 4.66 12.34 -3.86
C LEU A 36 4.93 13.84 -3.79
N ALA A 37 4.02 14.66 -4.34
CA ALA A 37 4.16 16.12 -4.30
C ALA A 37 4.18 16.67 -2.86
N ILE A 38 3.33 16.13 -1.98
CA ILE A 38 3.29 16.51 -0.57
C ILE A 38 4.58 16.12 0.15
N LEU A 39 5.12 14.93 -0.09
CA LEU A 39 6.36 14.44 0.50
C LEU A 39 7.58 15.24 0.01
N ASN A 40 7.64 15.56 -1.29
CA ASN A 40 8.67 16.45 -1.85
C ASN A 40 8.66 17.81 -1.15
N SER A 41 7.48 18.41 -0.98
CA SER A 41 7.36 19.67 -0.24
C SER A 41 7.72 19.54 1.24
N TYR A 42 7.35 18.45 1.90
CA TYR A 42 7.61 18.25 3.33
C TYR A 42 9.10 18.00 3.62
N THR A 43 9.76 17.20 2.79
CA THR A 43 11.17 16.82 2.95
C THR A 43 12.15 17.76 2.27
N ASN A 44 11.65 18.70 1.46
CA ASN A 44 12.45 19.56 0.59
C ASN A 44 13.34 18.75 -0.36
N GLN A 45 12.75 17.73 -1.00
CA GLN A 45 13.36 16.88 -2.03
C GLN A 45 12.55 16.98 -3.32
N ASP A 46 13.12 16.47 -4.43
CA ASP A 46 12.49 16.47 -5.75
C ASP A 46 12.51 15.05 -6.35
N ARG A 47 11.90 14.11 -5.63
CA ARG A 47 11.76 12.71 -6.07
C ARG A 47 10.80 12.64 -7.25
N GLN A 48 11.10 11.80 -8.22
CA GLN A 48 10.26 11.60 -9.40
C GLN A 48 9.26 10.48 -9.19
N ASP A 49 9.56 9.54 -8.28
CA ASP A 49 8.67 8.44 -7.91
C ASP A 49 8.54 8.31 -6.38
N ILE A 50 7.36 7.91 -5.91
CA ILE A 50 7.10 7.72 -4.48
C ILE A 50 7.90 6.56 -3.87
N THR A 51 8.31 5.60 -4.69
CA THR A 51 9.12 4.43 -4.31
C THR A 51 10.56 4.81 -3.98
N GLU A 52 11.02 6.00 -4.38
CA GLU A 52 12.32 6.53 -3.98
C GLU A 52 12.41 6.87 -2.48
N TYR A 53 11.26 6.99 -1.81
CA TYR A 53 11.18 7.17 -0.36
C TYR A 53 11.19 5.83 0.39
N SER A 54 12.39 5.34 0.71
CA SER A 54 12.56 4.09 1.47
C SER A 54 12.20 4.18 2.96
N ASN A 55 12.05 5.39 3.50
CA ASN A 55 11.76 5.65 4.92
C ASN A 55 10.37 6.24 5.16
N VAL A 56 9.47 6.19 4.17
CA VAL A 56 8.09 6.68 4.32
C VAL A 56 7.15 5.49 4.58
N HIS A 57 6.33 5.58 5.63
CA HIS A 57 5.34 4.57 5.98
C HIS A 57 3.97 5.18 6.23
N ILE A 58 2.92 4.42 5.96
CA ILE A 58 1.55 4.77 6.37
C ILE A 58 1.23 4.07 7.70
N ALA A 59 0.72 4.84 8.65
CA ALA A 59 0.03 4.31 9.83
C ALA A 59 -1.47 4.53 9.69
N PHE A 60 -2.28 3.46 9.76
CA PHE A 60 -3.74 3.55 9.76
C PHE A 60 -4.29 3.12 11.12
N TYR A 61 -4.94 4.03 11.83
CA TYR A 61 -5.36 3.84 13.23
C TYR A 61 -4.23 3.32 14.12
N GLY A 62 -3.05 3.93 14.01
CA GLY A 62 -1.84 3.54 14.73
C GLY A 62 -1.13 2.26 14.23
N TYR A 63 -1.70 1.52 13.27
CA TYR A 63 -1.07 0.32 12.72
C TYR A 63 -0.22 0.65 11.49
N ILE A 64 1.08 0.32 11.52
CA ILE A 64 1.99 0.51 10.37
C ILE A 64 1.66 -0.52 9.28
N LEU A 65 1.32 -0.03 8.09
CA LEU A 65 0.98 -0.86 6.95
C LEU A 65 2.27 -1.38 6.29
N LEU A 66 2.48 -2.69 6.36
CA LEU A 66 3.64 -3.36 5.76
C LEU A 66 3.25 -4.29 4.60
N GLY A 67 1.96 -4.56 4.43
CA GLY A 67 1.45 -5.52 3.45
C GLY A 67 1.38 -6.92 4.05
N GLY A 68 1.56 -7.95 3.22
CA GLY A 68 1.42 -9.34 3.63
C GLY A 68 1.35 -10.31 2.46
N SER A 69 1.10 -11.58 2.78
CA SER A 69 0.98 -12.66 1.80
C SER A 69 -0.43 -12.74 1.25
N GLU A 70 -0.55 -13.12 -0.01
CA GLU A 70 -1.85 -13.36 -0.63
C GLU A 70 -2.59 -14.50 0.05
N SER A 71 -3.92 -14.40 0.12
CA SER A 71 -4.76 -15.49 0.63
C SER A 71 -4.56 -16.73 -0.23
N PRO A 72 -4.34 -17.91 0.38
CA PRO A 72 -4.22 -19.16 -0.35
C PRO A 72 -5.58 -19.70 -0.83
N ILE A 73 -6.69 -19.02 -0.50
CA ILE A 73 -8.03 -19.41 -0.93
C ILE A 73 -8.25 -18.91 -2.36
N SER A 74 -8.52 -19.82 -3.29
CA SER A 74 -8.64 -19.51 -4.73
C SER A 74 -9.75 -18.50 -5.07
N SER A 75 -10.79 -18.39 -4.26
CA SER A 75 -11.84 -17.37 -4.46
C SER A 75 -11.48 -15.99 -3.89
N GLN A 76 -10.29 -15.85 -3.28
CA GLN A 76 -9.79 -14.64 -2.62
C GLN A 76 -8.48 -14.17 -3.25
N GLU A 77 -8.34 -14.36 -4.57
CA GLU A 77 -7.26 -13.76 -5.35
C GLU A 77 -7.20 -12.24 -5.07
N TYR A 78 -5.97 -11.73 -4.98
CA TYR A 78 -5.67 -10.33 -4.66
C TYR A 78 -6.12 -9.85 -3.26
N PHE A 79 -6.54 -10.74 -2.36
CA PHE A 79 -6.59 -10.42 -0.94
C PHE A 79 -5.25 -10.77 -0.28
N PHE A 80 -4.72 -9.89 0.55
CA PHE A 80 -3.45 -10.07 1.23
C PHE A 80 -3.56 -9.69 2.71
N GLY A 81 -2.66 -10.24 3.52
CA GLY A 81 -2.56 -9.88 4.93
C GLY A 81 -1.61 -10.79 5.68
N LEU A 82 -1.65 -10.70 7.01
CA LEU A 82 -0.97 -11.69 7.85
C LEU A 82 -1.80 -12.98 7.84
N LEU A 83 -1.15 -14.12 7.63
CA LEU A 83 -1.82 -15.41 7.63
C LEU A 83 -2.22 -15.83 9.05
N ASP A 84 -3.43 -16.33 9.22
CA ASP A 84 -3.91 -16.97 10.44
C ASP A 84 -4.46 -18.35 10.12
N SER A 85 -3.70 -19.40 10.42
CA SER A 85 -4.09 -20.79 10.17
C SER A 85 -5.28 -21.25 10.99
N LYS A 86 -5.71 -20.48 12.01
CA LYS A 86 -6.91 -20.77 12.81
C LYS A 86 -8.17 -20.16 12.19
N ASN A 87 -8.03 -19.20 11.30
CA ASN A 87 -9.16 -18.56 10.62
C ASN A 87 -9.48 -19.29 9.31
N SER A 88 -10.47 -20.17 9.32
CA SER A 88 -10.83 -20.98 8.16
C SER A 88 -11.45 -20.20 7.00
N ASP A 89 -12.03 -19.02 7.27
CA ASP A 89 -12.88 -18.33 6.30
C ASP A 89 -12.06 -17.53 5.29
N THR A 90 -10.96 -16.93 5.74
CA THR A 90 -10.07 -16.11 4.90
C THR A 90 -8.62 -16.58 4.93
N LEU A 91 -8.23 -17.37 5.93
CA LEU A 91 -6.83 -17.67 6.30
C LEU A 91 -5.98 -16.42 6.53
N LEU A 92 -6.63 -15.27 6.76
CA LEU A 92 -6.02 -13.99 7.11
C LEU A 92 -6.41 -13.60 8.55
N ASP A 93 -5.50 -12.98 9.27
CA ASP A 93 -5.74 -12.41 10.60
C ASP A 93 -6.62 -11.16 10.50
N THR A 94 -7.89 -11.29 10.86
CA THR A 94 -8.88 -10.20 10.81
C THR A 94 -8.69 -9.14 11.90
N LEU A 95 -7.80 -9.38 12.87
CA LEU A 95 -7.39 -8.37 13.85
C LEU A 95 -6.27 -7.46 13.33
N LYS A 96 -5.81 -7.70 12.10
CA LYS A 96 -4.75 -6.97 11.41
C LYS A 96 -5.30 -6.37 10.11
N PRO A 97 -4.59 -5.42 9.49
CA PRO A 97 -5.01 -4.90 8.20
C PRO A 97 -5.06 -6.00 7.14
N ILE A 98 -6.17 -6.04 6.41
CA ILE A 98 -6.35 -6.87 5.22
C ILE A 98 -6.33 -5.94 4.00
N TYR A 99 -5.62 -6.36 2.97
CA TYR A 99 -5.42 -5.60 1.75
C TYR A 99 -6.18 -6.26 0.61
N TYR A 100 -6.84 -5.48 -0.23
CA TYR A 100 -7.41 -5.94 -1.49
C TYR A 100 -6.87 -5.10 -2.63
N PHE A 101 -6.16 -5.74 -3.54
CA PHE A 101 -5.64 -5.07 -4.73
C PHE A 101 -6.60 -5.27 -5.90
N ALA A 102 -7.07 -4.17 -6.48
CA ALA A 102 -7.83 -4.17 -7.71
C ALA A 102 -6.93 -3.61 -8.84
N PRO A 103 -6.38 -4.47 -9.70
CA PRO A 103 -5.56 -4.04 -10.84
C PRO A 103 -6.34 -3.06 -11.72
N LYS A 104 -5.68 -2.01 -12.21
CA LYS A 104 -6.25 -1.08 -13.17
C LYS A 104 -6.45 -1.74 -14.54
N ASP A 105 -5.50 -2.60 -14.91
CA ASP A 105 -5.47 -3.39 -16.13
C ASP A 105 -4.66 -4.67 -15.88
N GLU A 106 -4.62 -5.58 -16.86
CA GLU A 106 -3.99 -6.90 -16.73
C GLU A 106 -2.46 -6.89 -16.81
N SER A 107 -1.84 -5.72 -16.95
CA SER A 107 -0.44 -5.64 -17.33
C SER A 107 0.39 -4.56 -16.65
N SER A 108 -0.14 -3.44 -16.20
CA SER A 108 0.68 -2.33 -15.69
C SER A 108 1.23 -2.57 -14.28
N GLY A 109 0.59 -3.46 -13.53
CA GLY A 109 0.87 -3.63 -12.09
C GLY A 109 0.42 -2.43 -11.24
N LEU A 110 -0.22 -1.43 -11.84
CA LEU A 110 -0.84 -0.32 -11.13
C LEU A 110 -2.29 -0.65 -10.80
N GLY A 111 -2.76 -0.16 -9.66
CA GLY A 111 -4.15 -0.38 -9.27
C GLY A 111 -4.57 0.40 -8.04
N LYS A 112 -5.75 0.03 -7.56
CA LYS A 112 -6.31 0.51 -6.31
C LYS A 112 -6.00 -0.50 -5.22
N LEU A 113 -5.40 -0.05 -4.13
CA LEU A 113 -5.22 -0.85 -2.91
C LEU A 113 -6.23 -0.40 -1.86
N SER A 114 -7.20 -1.24 -1.55
CA SER A 114 -8.11 -1.06 -0.42
C SER A 114 -7.51 -1.72 0.82
N ILE A 115 -7.45 -1.02 1.94
CA ILE A 115 -6.96 -1.52 3.22
C ILE A 115 -8.13 -1.50 4.21
N PHE A 116 -8.49 -2.66 4.73
CA PHE A 116 -9.53 -2.86 5.72
C PHE A 116 -8.88 -3.10 7.08
N TYR A 117 -9.26 -2.29 8.06
CA TYR A 117 -8.81 -2.49 9.43
C TYR A 117 -9.96 -2.20 10.39
N HIS A 118 -10.42 -3.24 11.09
CA HIS A 118 -11.68 -3.22 11.84
C HIS A 118 -12.86 -2.79 10.95
N SER A 119 -13.65 -1.80 11.37
CA SER A 119 -14.76 -1.24 10.60
C SER A 119 -14.35 -0.08 9.70
N SER A 120 -13.05 0.11 9.48
CA SER A 120 -12.51 1.27 8.76
C SER A 120 -11.79 0.87 7.48
N THR A 121 -11.87 1.75 6.48
CA THR A 121 -11.24 1.56 5.18
C THR A 121 -10.32 2.73 4.83
N LEU A 122 -9.15 2.43 4.27
CA LEU A 122 -8.26 3.35 3.59
C LEU A 122 -8.12 2.88 2.14
N THR A 123 -8.10 3.81 1.18
CA THR A 123 -7.85 3.50 -0.23
C THR A 123 -6.62 4.24 -0.72
N LEU A 124 -5.71 3.51 -1.36
CA LEU A 124 -4.59 4.07 -2.12
C LEU A 124 -4.87 3.90 -3.61
N LEU A 125 -4.89 5.02 -4.34
CA LEU A 125 -4.97 5.04 -5.80
C LEU A 125 -3.57 5.07 -6.39
N ASN A 126 -3.40 4.50 -7.59
CA ASN A 126 -2.13 4.39 -8.29
C ASN A 126 -1.04 3.69 -7.45
N TYR A 127 -1.43 2.67 -6.67
CA TYR A 127 -0.49 1.80 -5.98
C TYR A 127 0.17 0.85 -6.99
N SER A 128 1.51 0.78 -6.97
CA SER A 128 2.29 -0.17 -7.76
C SER A 128 2.53 -1.44 -6.96
N ILE A 129 1.98 -2.57 -7.42
CA ILE A 129 2.21 -3.88 -6.80
C ILE A 129 3.64 -4.37 -7.01
N ILE A 130 4.28 -3.97 -8.12
CA ILE A 130 5.64 -4.38 -8.47
C ILE A 130 6.68 -3.61 -7.66
N ASP A 131 6.44 -2.32 -7.44
CA ASP A 131 7.40 -1.44 -6.75
C ASP A 131 7.10 -1.29 -5.26
N SER A 132 6.02 -1.91 -4.77
CA SER A 132 5.61 -1.86 -3.36
C SER A 132 5.50 -0.41 -2.85
N SER A 133 4.70 0.42 -3.53
CA SER A 133 4.57 1.84 -3.23
C SER A 133 4.33 2.07 -1.73
N LEU A 134 5.03 3.06 -1.14
CA LEU A 134 4.93 3.43 0.27
C LEU A 134 5.35 2.31 1.25
N ASN A 135 6.25 1.41 0.81
CA ASN A 135 6.80 0.30 1.59
C ASN A 135 5.73 -0.70 2.09
N ILE A 136 4.60 -0.79 1.38
CA ILE A 136 3.58 -1.82 1.58
C ILE A 136 3.88 -2.91 0.56
N LYS A 137 4.28 -4.11 1.01
CA LYS A 137 4.69 -5.20 0.12
C LYS A 137 3.63 -6.29 0.07
N LEU A 138 3.12 -6.60 -1.12
CA LEU A 138 2.12 -7.65 -1.34
C LEU A 138 2.79 -8.86 -1.99
N GLU A 139 2.80 -10.01 -1.31
CA GLU A 139 3.43 -11.22 -1.83
C GLU A 139 2.45 -12.02 -2.67
N CYS A 140 2.60 -11.93 -4.00
CA CYS A 140 1.76 -12.59 -5.00
C CYS A 140 2.06 -14.10 -5.06
N THR A 141 1.05 -14.93 -4.80
CA THR A 141 1.18 -16.40 -4.82
C THR A 141 0.16 -17.12 -5.70
N SER A 142 -0.98 -16.49 -6.00
CA SER A 142 -1.96 -17.01 -6.96
C SER A 142 -1.42 -16.98 -8.39
N LYS A 143 -1.99 -17.83 -9.26
CA LYS A 143 -1.59 -17.88 -10.67
C LYS A 143 -1.89 -16.55 -11.37
N GLU A 144 -2.99 -15.93 -11.00
CA GLU A 144 -3.53 -14.70 -11.53
C GLU A 144 -2.64 -13.51 -11.13
N SER A 145 -2.28 -13.39 -9.85
CA SER A 145 -1.40 -12.32 -9.37
C SER A 145 0.03 -12.47 -9.90
N GLN A 146 0.54 -13.71 -10.00
CA GLN A 146 1.84 -13.98 -10.61
C GLN A 146 1.87 -13.65 -12.11
N LYS A 147 0.78 -13.95 -12.84
CA LYS A 147 0.65 -13.56 -14.26
C LYS A 147 0.68 -12.04 -14.42
N LEU A 148 -0.06 -11.31 -13.57
CA LEU A 148 -0.05 -9.85 -13.57
C LEU A 148 1.36 -9.30 -13.30
N LEU A 149 2.04 -9.82 -12.28
CA LEU A 149 3.40 -9.43 -11.92
C LEU A 149 4.38 -9.65 -13.08
N SER A 150 4.31 -10.81 -13.75
CA SER A 150 5.13 -11.11 -14.91
C SER A 150 4.87 -10.16 -16.08
N ASN A 151 3.60 -9.88 -16.38
CA ASN A 151 3.24 -8.95 -17.45
C ASN A 151 3.77 -7.53 -17.17
N ALA A 152 3.66 -7.06 -15.93
CA ALA A 152 4.11 -5.74 -15.50
C ALA A 152 5.61 -5.57 -15.57
N LEU A 153 6.37 -6.58 -15.13
CA LEU A 153 7.82 -6.58 -15.27
C LEU A 153 8.24 -6.55 -16.75
N SER A 154 7.62 -7.37 -17.60
CA SER A 154 7.93 -7.38 -19.03
C SER A 154 7.57 -6.09 -19.77
N LEU A 155 6.57 -5.35 -19.30
CA LEU A 155 6.26 -4.03 -19.85
C LEU A 155 7.27 -2.98 -19.41
N LYS A 156 7.61 -2.95 -18.12
CA LYS A 156 8.59 -2.03 -17.56
C LYS A 156 9.96 -2.18 -18.22
N GLU A 157 10.38 -3.40 -18.55
CA GLU A 157 11.64 -3.68 -19.28
C GLU A 157 11.65 -3.15 -20.72
N LYS A 158 10.50 -2.95 -21.37
CA LYS A 158 10.41 -2.44 -22.75
C LYS A 158 10.45 -0.91 -22.82
N GLU A 159 10.24 -0.23 -21.70
CA GLU A 159 10.25 1.23 -21.62
C GLU A 159 11.65 1.81 -21.37
N TYR A 160 12.65 0.94 -21.10
CA TYR A 160 14.08 1.26 -20.99
C TYR A 160 14.85 0.85 -22.25
#